data_AF-A0AAJ2GB51-F1
#
_entry.id   AF-A0AAJ2GB51-F1
#
_cell.length_a   1.000
_cell.length_b   1.000
_cell.length_c   1.000
_cell.angle_alpha   90.00
_cell.angle_beta   90.00
_cell.angle_gamma   90.00
#
_symmetry.space_group_name_H-M   'P 1'
#
loop_
_entity.id
_entity.type
_entity.pdbx_description
1 polymer ?
#
loop_
_entity_poly.entity_id
_entity_poly.type
_entity_poly.pdbx_seq_one_letter_code
_entity_poly.pdbx_strand_id
1 'polypeptide(L)'
;MKSLLNHVSGLLLLAVMLVKVLVVPVIYLDYELRKDYIIATHCENKSRPQLHCDGKCYLAKRVAQAARQEQRQAENELMSKILSAQAPVHESFTRLQQTTFVVIPQVVAFNFNTSLNGQNLVHEIFRPPIC
;
A
#
# COMPACT_ATOMS: atom_id res chain seq x y z
N MET A 1 5.30 28.00 31.04
CA MET A 1 5.59 27.81 29.60
C MET A 1 5.70 26.33 29.20
N LYS A 2 6.52 25.50 29.84
CA LYS A 2 6.66 24.06 29.49
C LYS A 2 5.36 23.23 29.60
N SER A 3 4.54 23.47 30.63
CA SER A 3 3.24 22.79 30.78
C SER A 3 2.24 23.16 29.66
N LEU A 4 2.15 24.44 29.29
CA LEU A 4 1.36 24.92 28.15
C LEU A 4 1.81 24.28 26.82
N LEU A 5 3.12 24.16 26.61
CA LEU A 5 3.67 23.52 25.41
C LEU A 5 3.29 22.03 25.29
N ASN A 6 3.27 21.32 26.42
CA ASN A 6 2.87 19.90 26.45
C ASN A 6 1.38 19.72 26.14
N HIS A 7 0.51 20.61 26.64
CA HIS A 7 -0.92 20.57 26.32
C HIS A 7 -1.20 20.88 24.85
N VAL A 8 -0.50 21.87 24.27
CA VAL A 8 -0.62 22.19 22.84
C VAL A 8 -0.13 21.02 21.97
N SER A 9 0.99 20.39 22.35
CA SER A 9 1.50 19.19 21.66
C SER A 9 0.48 18.04 21.69
N GLY A 10 -0.10 17.75 22.84
CA GLY A 10 -1.13 16.71 22.98
C GLY A 10 -2.37 16.99 22.13
N LEU A 11 -2.84 18.24 22.11
CA LEU A 11 -4.01 18.64 21.33
C LEU A 11 -3.74 18.57 19.82
N LEU A 12 -2.53 18.91 19.38
CA LEU A 12 -2.07 18.74 18.00
C LEU A 12 -2.05 17.26 17.58
N LEU A 13 -1.47 16.38 18.40
CA LEU A 13 -1.43 14.95 18.10
C LEU A 13 -2.82 14.33 18.00
N LEU A 14 -3.73 14.71 18.92
CA LEU A 14 -5.12 14.27 18.88
C LEU A 14 -5.82 14.72 17.59
N ALA A 15 -5.63 15.97 17.18
CA ALA A 15 -6.20 16.50 15.94
C ALA A 15 -5.73 15.73 14.70
N VAL A 16 -4.44 15.37 14.62
CA VAL A 16 -3.89 14.60 13.50
C VAL A 16 -4.52 13.19 13.42
N MET A 17 -4.73 12.54 14.56
CA MET A 17 -5.38 11.22 14.60
C MET A 17 -6.86 11.30 14.18
N LEU A 18 -7.58 12.34 14.61
CA LEU A 18 -8.96 12.60 14.20
C LEU A 18 -9.08 12.77 12.68
N VAL A 19 -8.16 13.52 12.06
CA VAL A 19 -8.16 13.72 10.59
C VAL A 19 -8.01 12.39 9.85
N LYS A 20 -7.18 11.46 10.34
CA LYS A 20 -7.03 10.12 9.74
C LYS A 20 -8.34 9.33 9.76
N VAL A 21 -9.09 9.41 10.84
CA VAL A 21 -10.39 8.71 10.99
C VAL A 21 -11.45 9.25 10.02
N LEU A 22 -11.36 10.53 9.64
CA LEU A 22 -12.35 11.19 8.78
C LEU A 22 -12.22 10.86 7.29
N VAL A 23 -11.16 10.19 6.85
CA VAL A 23 -10.92 9.92 5.41
C VAL A 23 -12.05 9.07 4.79
N VAL A 24 -12.38 7.92 5.38
CA VAL A 24 -13.44 7.02 4.89
C VAL A 24 -14.85 7.65 4.93
N PRO A 25 -15.30 8.28 6.03
CA PRO A 25 -16.62 8.88 6.06
C PRO A 25 -16.77 10.05 5.07
N VAL A 26 -15.71 10.82 4.80
CA VAL A 26 -15.73 11.85 3.76
C VAL A 26 -15.92 11.23 2.36
N ILE A 27 -15.25 10.11 2.07
CA ILE A 27 -15.44 9.37 0.80
C ILE A 27 -16.89 8.87 0.68
N TYR A 28 -17.47 8.36 1.77
CA TYR A 28 -18.85 7.89 1.78
C TYR A 28 -19.85 9.02 1.58
N LEU A 29 -19.62 10.16 2.23
CA LEU A 29 -20.47 11.34 2.09
C LEU A 29 -20.45 11.89 0.65
N ASP A 30 -19.26 11.98 0.04
CA ASP A 30 -19.11 12.35 -1.36
C ASP A 30 -19.81 11.38 -2.33
N TYR A 31 -19.76 10.07 -2.02
CA TYR A 31 -20.46 9.04 -2.77
C TYR A 31 -21.98 9.22 -2.69
N GLU A 32 -22.55 9.46 -1.51
CA GLU A 32 -24.00 9.58 -1.35
C GLU A 32 -24.53 10.88 -2.01
N LEU A 33 -23.78 11.98 -1.93
CA LEU A 33 -24.13 13.25 -2.59
C LEU A 33 -24.14 13.15 -4.12
N ARG A 34 -23.39 12.21 -4.72
CA ARG A 34 -23.23 12.07 -6.19
C ARG A 34 -23.63 10.69 -6.69
N LYS A 35 -24.42 9.96 -5.93
CA LYS A 35 -24.74 8.56 -6.17
C LYS A 35 -25.35 8.32 -7.54
N ASP A 36 -26.32 9.14 -7.95
CA ASP A 36 -26.99 9.03 -9.25
C ASP A 36 -26.01 9.17 -10.41
N TYR A 37 -25.12 10.17 -10.33
CA TYR A 37 -24.07 10.37 -11.32
C TYR A 37 -23.11 9.18 -11.39
N ILE A 38 -22.69 8.67 -10.22
CA ILE A 38 -21.78 7.53 -10.11
C ILE A 38 -22.41 6.27 -10.72
N ILE A 39 -23.68 5.99 -10.43
CA ILE A 39 -24.40 4.84 -11.00
C ILE A 39 -24.48 4.95 -12.53
N ALA A 40 -24.80 6.14 -13.05
CA ALA A 40 -24.93 6.36 -14.48
C ALA A 40 -23.61 6.18 -15.25
N THR A 41 -22.49 6.59 -14.66
CA THR A 41 -21.19 6.70 -15.37
C THR A 41 -20.18 5.61 -15.01
N HIS A 42 -20.12 5.17 -13.74
CA HIS A 42 -19.06 4.31 -13.22
C HIS A 42 -19.50 2.87 -12.95
N CYS A 43 -20.74 2.51 -13.28
CA CYS A 43 -21.16 1.12 -13.12
C CYS A 43 -20.59 0.23 -14.25
N GLU A 44 -19.79 -0.76 -13.89
CA GLU A 44 -19.16 -1.72 -14.80
C GLU A 44 -20.12 -2.86 -15.20
N ASN A 45 -20.95 -3.33 -14.26
CA ASN A 45 -21.84 -4.48 -14.43
C ASN A 45 -23.23 -4.10 -14.98
N LYS A 46 -23.32 -3.16 -15.94
CA LYS A 46 -24.60 -2.72 -16.53
C LYS A 46 -25.36 -3.84 -17.25
N SER A 47 -24.65 -4.83 -17.79
CA SER A 47 -25.23 -6.00 -18.47
C SER A 47 -25.71 -7.08 -17.50
N ARG A 48 -25.44 -6.96 -16.20
CA ARG A 48 -25.78 -7.94 -15.15
C ARG A 48 -26.50 -7.25 -13.98
N PRO A 49 -27.76 -6.80 -14.16
CA PRO A 49 -28.50 -6.08 -13.13
C PRO A 49 -28.68 -6.86 -11.82
N GLN A 50 -28.63 -8.20 -11.87
CA GLN A 50 -28.69 -9.07 -10.70
C GLN A 50 -27.54 -8.84 -9.69
N LEU A 51 -26.44 -8.20 -10.10
CA LEU A 51 -25.29 -7.91 -9.24
C LEU A 51 -25.44 -6.65 -8.39
N HIS A 52 -26.52 -5.86 -8.56
CA HIS A 52 -26.82 -4.69 -7.72
C HIS A 52 -25.60 -3.75 -7.55
N CYS A 53 -25.06 -3.33 -8.70
CA CYS A 53 -23.87 -2.48 -8.80
C CYS A 53 -23.97 -1.24 -7.91
N ASP A 54 -25.07 -0.49 -8.00
CA ASP A 54 -25.41 0.69 -7.19
C ASP A 54 -24.27 1.71 -6.97
N GLY A 55 -23.22 1.71 -7.79
CA GLY A 55 -22.00 2.50 -7.54
C GLY A 55 -21.05 1.93 -6.47
N LYS A 56 -21.34 0.76 -5.90
CA LYS A 56 -20.52 0.06 -4.88
C LYS A 56 -19.13 -0.27 -5.38
N CYS A 57 -18.99 -0.61 -6.67
CA CYS A 57 -17.69 -0.87 -7.29
C CYS A 57 -16.79 0.35 -7.31
N TYR A 58 -17.34 1.50 -7.63
CA TYR A 58 -16.63 2.77 -7.57
C TYR A 58 -16.23 3.10 -6.13
N LEU A 59 -17.15 2.96 -5.17
CA LEU A 59 -16.87 3.22 -3.76
C LEU A 59 -15.74 2.32 -3.22
N ALA A 60 -15.80 1.01 -3.52
CA ALA A 60 -14.77 0.06 -3.13
C ALA A 60 -13.39 0.43 -3.71
N LYS A 61 -13.34 0.85 -4.98
CA LYS A 61 -12.10 1.33 -5.62
C LYS A 61 -11.56 2.59 -4.93
N ARG A 62 -12.41 3.55 -4.57
CA ARG A 62 -12.00 4.78 -3.86
C ARG A 62 -11.44 4.50 -2.48
N VAL A 63 -12.08 3.63 -1.70
CA VAL A 63 -11.58 3.22 -0.37
C VAL A 63 -10.25 2.47 -0.49
N ALA A 64 -10.14 1.54 -1.43
CA ALA A 64 -8.89 0.81 -1.66
C ALA A 64 -7.76 1.74 -2.14
N GLN A 65 -8.06 2.75 -2.96
CA GLN A 65 -7.09 3.74 -3.41
C GLN A 65 -6.56 4.58 -2.25
N ALA A 66 -7.42 5.01 -1.32
CA ALA A 66 -7.00 5.75 -0.12
C ALA A 66 -6.03 4.92 0.72
N ALA A 67 -6.34 3.66 1.00
CA ALA A 67 -5.47 2.76 1.75
C ALA A 67 -4.11 2.52 1.05
N ARG A 68 -4.10 2.32 -0.27
CA ARG A 68 -2.87 2.16 -1.05
C ARG A 68 -2.01 3.42 -1.06
N GLN A 69 -2.63 4.60 -1.03
CA GLN A 69 -1.89 5.86 -1.00
C GLN A 69 -1.16 6.04 0.33
N GLU A 70 -1.78 5.68 1.45
CA GLU A 70 -1.12 5.67 2.76
C GLU A 70 0.07 4.70 2.78
N GLN A 71 -0.11 3.48 2.25
CA GLN A 71 0.96 2.49 2.17
C GLN A 71 2.13 2.98 1.30
N ARG A 72 1.85 3.53 0.11
CA ARG A 72 2.90 4.09 -0.78
C ARG A 72 3.65 5.25 -0.14
N GLN A 73 2.97 6.09 0.63
CA GLN A 73 3.63 7.17 1.38
C GLN A 73 4.63 6.61 2.40
N ALA A 74 4.24 5.56 3.15
CA ALA A 74 5.13 4.89 4.09
C ALA A 74 6.33 4.21 3.39
N GLU A 75 6.09 3.54 2.25
CA GLU A 75 7.15 2.92 1.44
C GLU A 75 8.13 3.96 0.89
N ASN A 76 7.64 5.10 0.38
CA ASN A 76 8.48 6.18 -0.12
C ASN A 76 9.30 6.83 1.00
N GLU A 77 8.72 7.03 2.18
CA GLU A 77 9.44 7.54 3.35
C GLU A 77 10.56 6.57 3.76
N LEU A 78 10.27 5.27 3.82
CA LEU A 78 11.27 4.25 4.08
C LEU A 78 12.40 4.27 3.04
N MET A 79 12.05 4.33 1.75
CA MET A 79 13.03 4.36 0.67
C MET A 79 13.90 5.61 0.71
N SER A 80 13.32 6.78 1.06
CA SER A 80 14.09 8.02 1.25
C SER A 80 15.08 7.92 2.40
N LYS A 81 14.70 7.30 3.52
CA LYS A 81 15.58 7.06 4.67
C LYS A 81 16.72 6.12 4.31
N ILE A 82 16.44 5.02 3.60
CA ILE A 82 17.46 4.07 3.13
C ILE A 82 18.44 4.75 2.15
N LEU A 83 17.94 5.52 1.19
CA LEU A 83 18.77 6.21 0.20
C LEU A 83 19.68 7.27 0.86
N SER A 84 19.17 8.00 1.85
CA SER A 84 19.96 8.99 2.61
C SER A 84 21.01 8.39 3.54
N ALA A 85 20.86 7.10 3.92
CA ALA A 85 21.83 6.39 4.75
C ALA A 85 23.09 5.97 3.97
N GLN A 86 23.05 6.04 2.62
CA GLN A 86 24.17 5.72 1.73
C GLN A 86 24.76 6.99 1.09
N ALA A 87 25.29 7.91 1.90
CA ALA A 87 26.28 8.89 1.43
C ALA A 87 27.35 8.99 2.54
N PRO A 88 28.57 8.48 2.29
CA PRO A 88 29.48 9.12 1.34
C PRO A 88 30.19 8.12 0.42
N VAL A 89 30.01 8.24 -0.89
CA VAL A 89 30.94 7.62 -1.86
C VAL A 89 32.12 8.58 -1.99
N HIS A 90 33.08 8.47 -1.08
CA HIS A 90 34.38 9.08 -1.29
C HIS A 90 35.14 8.21 -2.30
N GLU A 91 35.51 8.81 -3.42
CA GLU A 91 36.21 8.19 -4.52
C GLU A 91 37.47 7.44 -4.07
N SER A 92 37.54 6.16 -4.39
CA SER A 92 38.80 5.43 -4.47
C SER A 92 38.67 4.42 -5.59
N PHE A 93 38.87 4.92 -6.81
CA PHE A 93 39.12 4.13 -8.00
C PHE A 93 40.41 3.32 -7.79
N THR A 94 40.32 2.15 -7.17
CA THR A 94 41.44 1.22 -7.06
C THR A 94 41.41 0.22 -8.22
N ARG A 95 42.15 0.61 -9.26
CA ARG A 95 42.88 -0.21 -10.26
C ARG A 95 42.43 -1.69 -10.34
N LEU A 96 41.68 -2.02 -11.40
CA LEU A 96 41.41 -3.41 -11.81
C LEU A 96 42.73 -4.14 -12.09
N GLN A 97 43.16 -5.00 -11.16
CA GLN A 97 44.21 -5.97 -11.44
C GLN A 97 43.54 -7.26 -11.88
N GLN A 98 43.71 -7.57 -13.16
CA GLN A 98 43.12 -8.71 -13.85
C GLN A 98 43.63 -10.02 -13.25
N THR A 99 42.81 -10.74 -12.49
CA THR A 99 43.09 -12.12 -12.11
C THR A 99 42.41 -13.06 -13.09
N THR A 100 43.21 -13.91 -13.72
CA THR A 100 42.78 -14.99 -14.61
C THR A 100 41.66 -15.82 -13.97
N PHE A 101 40.55 -15.98 -14.68
CA PHE A 101 39.45 -16.84 -14.25
C PHE A 101 39.85 -18.31 -14.37
N VAL A 102 39.63 -19.10 -13.34
CA VAL A 102 39.57 -20.57 -13.43
C VAL A 102 38.08 -20.93 -13.50
N VAL A 103 37.67 -21.57 -14.59
CA VAL A 103 36.29 -22.08 -14.77
C VAL A 103 36.13 -23.32 -13.89
N ILE A 104 35.25 -23.26 -12.90
CA ILE A 104 34.79 -24.45 -12.16
C ILE A 104 33.36 -24.76 -12.64
N PRO A 105 33.09 -25.94 -13.22
CA PRO A 105 31.73 -26.33 -13.53
C PRO A 105 31.09 -26.88 -12.26
N GLN A 106 30.14 -26.16 -11.69
CA GLN A 106 29.27 -26.72 -10.65
C GLN A 106 27.83 -26.48 -11.03
N VAL A 107 27.21 -27.54 -11.55
CA VAL A 107 25.76 -27.61 -11.76
C VAL A 107 25.15 -27.71 -10.37
N VAL A 108 24.59 -26.61 -9.87
CA VAL A 108 23.90 -26.61 -8.58
C VAL A 108 22.52 -27.24 -8.80
N ALA A 109 22.34 -28.47 -8.33
CA ALA A 109 21.03 -29.10 -8.26
C ALA A 109 20.27 -28.52 -7.04
N PHE A 110 19.23 -27.73 -7.29
CA PHE A 110 18.34 -27.24 -6.25
C PHE A 110 17.29 -28.31 -5.94
N ASN A 111 17.38 -28.92 -4.76
CA ASN A 111 16.33 -29.79 -4.25
C ASN A 111 15.35 -28.95 -3.42
N PHE A 112 14.18 -28.64 -3.98
CA PHE A 112 13.11 -28.01 -3.23
C PHE A 112 12.28 -29.08 -2.51
N ASN A 113 12.52 -29.26 -1.21
CA ASN A 113 11.60 -29.99 -0.34
C ASN A 113 10.44 -29.06 0.04
N THR A 114 9.39 -29.02 -0.78
CA THR A 114 8.15 -28.35 -0.38
C THR A 114 7.32 -29.28 0.50
N SER A 115 7.53 -29.22 1.82
CA SER A 115 6.51 -29.65 2.77
C SER A 115 5.48 -28.53 2.90
N LEU A 116 4.54 -28.47 1.95
CA LEU A 116 3.33 -27.68 2.11
C LEU A 116 2.39 -28.42 3.05
N ASN A 117 2.70 -28.37 4.35
CA ASN A 117 1.74 -28.74 5.38
C ASN A 117 0.65 -27.65 5.39
N GLY A 118 -0.45 -27.94 4.70
CA GLY A 118 -1.53 -27.01 4.48
C GLY A 118 -2.27 -26.70 5.78
N GLN A 119 -2.02 -25.51 6.33
CA GLN A 119 -2.97 -24.79 7.19
C GLN A 119 -2.86 -23.28 6.94
N ASN A 120 -3.54 -22.81 5.89
CA ASN A 120 -4.06 -21.45 5.84
C ASN A 120 -5.53 -21.54 5.41
N LEU A 121 -6.36 -21.94 6.38
CA LEU A 121 -7.80 -21.85 6.29
C LEU A 121 -8.19 -20.37 6.34
N VAL A 122 -8.88 -19.93 5.29
CA VAL A 122 -9.61 -18.66 5.14
C VAL A 122 -8.76 -17.43 4.80
N HIS A 123 -8.33 -17.34 3.54
CA HIS A 123 -8.05 -16.06 2.88
C HIS A 123 -9.29 -15.52 2.11
N GLU A 124 -10.48 -16.10 2.31
CA GLU A 124 -11.65 -15.85 1.46
C GLU A 124 -12.74 -14.92 2.04
N ILE A 125 -12.55 -14.30 3.22
CA ILE A 125 -13.57 -13.38 3.77
C ILE A 125 -13.45 -11.96 3.18
N PHE A 126 -12.27 -11.55 2.74
CA PHE A 126 -12.10 -10.29 2.01
C PHE A 126 -12.06 -10.52 0.51
N ARG A 127 -13.19 -10.99 -0.05
CA ARG A 127 -13.42 -10.80 -1.48
C ARG A 127 -13.93 -9.37 -1.68
N PRO A 128 -13.36 -8.59 -2.61
CA PRO A 128 -14.00 -7.35 -3.03
C PRO A 128 -15.43 -7.65 -3.50
N PRO A 129 -16.37 -6.67 -3.42
CA PRO A 129 -17.67 -6.82 -4.05
C PRO A 129 -17.49 -7.23 -5.51
N ILE A 130 -18.42 -8.03 -6.04
CA ILE A 130 -18.36 -8.54 -7.41
C ILE A 130 -18.47 -7.36 -8.37
N CYS A 131 -17.29 -6.87 -8.73
CA CYS A 131 -16.91 -5.77 -9.57
C CYS A 131 -15.74 -6.34 -10.38
#